data_AF-A0A2S9XFU7-F1
#
_entry.id   AF-A0A2S9XFU7-F1
#
_cell.length_a   1.000
_cell.length_b   1.000
_cell.length_c   1.000
_cell.angle_alpha   90.00
_cell.angle_beta   90.00
_cell.angle_gamma   90.00
#
_symmetry.space_group_name_H-M   'P 1'
#
loop_
_entity.id
_entity.type
_entity.pdbx_description
1 polymer ?
#
loop_
_entity_poly.entity_id
_entity_poly.type
_entity_poly.pdbx_seq_one_letter_code
_entity_poly.pdbx_strand_id
1 'polypeptide(L)'
;MVLRPSVAGYAFDAAAFSALRSRLESGHLSAAITHLPRPPETLDTLADSPLRDFRTFGPRASGGGDPADTERNLGRAAERGRFALQNGRAAVLILNGGMATRFGGQAKGVVPVVEGERESFLWVKLAQVAKLIREHDARIPVVVMHSFATAAVSRAHLRDIDWAGVPESMRFEFTQSIMPRVTPEAVPVQDLPGSAGLADNLLYCAPGHGDTLLRLRASGVLHELRQGGIEHILVANVDNLGAELEPILLGGHIQAVDAGAHMSVEVVRREGDRGGCVAVVGGRPVIVEGFRLPEGINLDAYPQFNTNTLWFWLSAIDRDFDLDWFPVQRVIAGPSGEPLEVVQFEQLIGQVTEHLEAHYFEVDRERRFMPIKTRDDLIVAAPRMRALIKRLREAR
;
A
#
# COMPACT_ATOMS: atom_id res chain seq x y z
N MET A 1 -25.75 14.88 0.25
CA MET A 1 -25.95 13.55 0.88
C MET A 1 -25.40 13.60 2.29
N VAL A 2 -26.02 12.92 3.26
CA VAL A 2 -25.53 12.82 4.64
C VAL A 2 -25.21 11.35 4.93
N LEU A 3 -24.10 11.10 5.64
CA LEU A 3 -23.72 9.76 6.10
C LEU A 3 -24.62 9.33 7.27
N ARG A 4 -24.74 8.02 7.49
CA ARG A 4 -25.39 7.50 8.69
C ARG A 4 -24.70 7.96 9.97
N PRO A 5 -25.45 8.14 11.08
CA PRO A 5 -24.88 8.52 12.37
C PRO A 5 -23.72 7.62 12.84
N SER A 6 -23.78 6.32 12.55
CA SER A 6 -22.75 5.32 12.91
C SER A 6 -21.39 5.56 12.25
N VAL A 7 -21.35 6.27 11.12
CA VAL A 7 -20.12 6.57 10.36
C VAL A 7 -19.90 8.07 10.13
N ALA A 8 -20.69 8.93 10.77
CA ALA A 8 -20.62 10.38 10.60
C ALA A 8 -19.29 11.01 11.06
N GLY A 9 -18.51 10.29 11.90
CA GLY A 9 -17.19 10.73 12.35
C GLY A 9 -16.04 10.51 11.36
N TYR A 10 -16.29 9.88 10.21
CA TYR A 10 -15.28 9.67 9.18
C TYR A 10 -15.25 10.82 8.17
N ALA A 11 -14.07 11.13 7.65
CA ALA A 11 -13.90 12.16 6.64
C ALA A 11 -14.65 11.78 5.35
N PHE A 12 -15.48 12.68 4.86
CA PHE A 12 -16.27 12.49 3.64
C PHE A 12 -16.43 13.81 2.91
N ASP A 13 -15.98 13.83 1.64
CA ASP A 13 -16.19 14.96 0.74
C ASP A 13 -17.47 14.77 -0.07
N ALA A 14 -18.55 15.40 0.41
CA ALA A 14 -19.85 15.33 -0.25
C ALA A 14 -19.86 16.00 -1.64
N ALA A 15 -19.01 17.00 -1.88
CA ALA A 15 -18.93 17.70 -3.15
C ALA A 15 -18.22 16.82 -4.20
N ALA A 16 -17.08 16.23 -3.84
CA ALA A 16 -16.38 15.26 -4.67
C ALA A 16 -17.28 14.07 -5.01
N PHE A 17 -17.99 13.51 -4.01
CA PHE A 17 -18.94 12.43 -4.25
C PHE A 17 -20.06 12.81 -5.23
N SER A 18 -20.63 14.02 -5.10
CA SER A 18 -21.65 14.50 -6.03
C SER A 18 -21.12 14.63 -7.46
N ALA A 19 -19.89 15.13 -7.61
CA ALA A 19 -19.24 15.24 -8.92
C ALA A 19 -18.98 13.86 -9.54
N LEU A 20 -18.49 12.89 -8.76
CA LEU A 20 -18.25 11.52 -9.24
C LEU A 20 -19.52 10.83 -9.70
N ARG A 21 -20.63 10.99 -8.96
CA ARG A 21 -21.94 10.48 -9.37
C ARG A 21 -22.40 11.08 -10.69
N SER A 22 -22.32 12.40 -10.84
CA SER A 22 -22.71 13.07 -12.09
C SER A 22 -21.85 12.62 -13.28
N ARG A 23 -20.55 12.38 -13.07
CA ARG A 23 -19.66 11.83 -14.10
C ARG A 23 -20.01 10.38 -14.44
N LEU A 24 -20.36 9.55 -13.46
CA LEU A 24 -20.79 8.17 -13.68
C LEU A 24 -22.11 8.13 -14.48
N GLU A 25 -23.11 8.91 -14.06
CA GLU A 25 -24.43 9.00 -14.70
C GLU A 25 -24.35 9.50 -16.15
N SER A 26 -23.49 10.48 -16.41
CA SER A 26 -23.28 11.01 -17.77
C SER A 26 -22.33 10.15 -18.63
N GLY A 27 -21.80 9.06 -18.08
CA GLY A 27 -20.86 8.17 -18.78
C GLY A 27 -19.43 8.70 -18.89
N HIS A 28 -19.10 9.87 -18.34
CA HIS A 28 -17.73 10.46 -18.28
C HIS A 28 -16.82 9.83 -17.21
N LEU A 29 -17.32 8.82 -16.52
CA LEU A 29 -16.57 7.97 -15.59
C LEU A 29 -17.05 6.54 -15.76
N SER A 30 -16.27 5.71 -16.45
CA SER A 30 -16.57 4.30 -16.70
C SER A 30 -15.28 3.50 -16.81
N ALA A 31 -15.35 2.17 -16.65
CA ALA A 31 -14.19 1.31 -16.78
C ALA A 31 -13.45 1.52 -18.12
N ALA A 32 -14.20 1.63 -19.22
CA ALA A 32 -13.64 1.86 -20.55
C ALA A 32 -12.86 3.19 -20.67
N ILE A 33 -13.36 4.26 -20.03
CA ILE A 33 -12.69 5.57 -20.04
C ILE A 33 -11.42 5.58 -19.18
N THR A 34 -11.34 4.68 -18.19
CA THR A 34 -10.13 4.58 -17.35
C THR A 34 -8.95 3.87 -18.03
N HIS A 35 -9.14 3.30 -19.22
CA HIS A 35 -8.06 2.76 -20.02
C HIS A 35 -7.18 3.90 -20.56
N LEU A 36 -5.87 3.65 -20.64
CA LEU A 36 -4.97 4.51 -21.37
C LEU A 36 -5.40 4.57 -22.85
N PRO A 37 -5.37 5.75 -23.50
CA PRO A 37 -5.87 5.91 -24.86
C PRO A 37 -5.01 5.20 -25.91
N ARG A 38 -3.77 4.85 -25.56
CA ARG A 38 -2.84 4.09 -26.39
C ARG A 38 -1.99 3.17 -25.50
N PRO A 39 -1.43 2.09 -26.07
CA PRO A 39 -0.45 1.27 -25.36
C PRO A 39 0.69 2.16 -24.86
N PRO A 40 1.07 2.08 -23.57
CA PRO A 40 2.22 2.81 -23.07
C PRO A 40 3.53 2.22 -23.65
N GLU A 41 4.61 2.97 -23.51
CA GLU A 41 5.93 2.51 -23.92
C GLU A 41 6.55 1.63 -22.81
N THR A 42 7.54 0.82 -23.16
CA THR A 42 8.26 -0.07 -22.24
C THR A 42 9.51 0.61 -21.68
N LEU A 43 10.05 0.13 -20.56
CA LEU A 43 11.18 0.78 -19.87
C LEU A 43 12.48 0.85 -20.70
N ASP A 44 12.67 -0.06 -21.66
CA ASP A 44 13.82 -0.11 -22.57
C ASP A 44 13.82 1.03 -23.61
N THR A 45 12.72 1.77 -23.73
CA THR A 45 12.65 2.98 -24.56
C THR A 45 13.35 4.18 -23.93
N LEU A 46 13.64 4.15 -22.62
CA LEU A 46 14.31 5.24 -21.91
C LEU A 46 15.82 5.15 -22.09
N ALA A 47 16.46 6.29 -22.40
CA ALA A 47 17.92 6.38 -22.45
C ALA A 47 18.57 6.09 -21.08
N ASP A 48 17.98 6.65 -20.02
CA ASP A 48 18.40 6.44 -18.64
C ASP A 48 17.28 5.78 -17.85
N SER A 49 17.39 4.46 -17.66
CA SER A 49 16.39 3.72 -16.88
C SER A 49 16.51 4.03 -15.39
N PRO A 50 15.40 4.41 -14.70
CA PRO A 50 15.39 4.55 -13.25
C PRO A 50 15.18 3.23 -12.51
N LEU A 51 15.18 2.10 -13.24
CA LEU A 51 15.23 0.77 -12.65
C LEU A 51 16.62 0.53 -12.03
N ARG A 52 16.62 0.01 -10.81
CA ARG A 52 17.83 -0.37 -10.08
C ARG A 52 17.68 -1.79 -9.59
N ASP A 53 18.73 -2.59 -9.77
CA ASP A 53 18.74 -3.98 -9.36
C ASP A 53 19.03 -4.11 -7.86
N PHE A 54 18.01 -4.53 -7.13
CA PHE A 54 18.02 -4.75 -5.69
C PHE A 54 17.76 -6.24 -5.34
N ARG A 55 17.91 -7.16 -6.32
CA ARG A 55 17.61 -8.61 -6.17
C ARG A 55 18.65 -9.36 -5.33
N THR A 56 19.91 -8.96 -5.37
CA THR A 56 21.02 -9.80 -4.87
C THR A 56 21.67 -9.29 -3.59
N PHE A 57 20.95 -8.60 -2.70
CA PHE A 57 21.56 -8.17 -1.44
C PHE A 57 21.64 -9.32 -0.45
N GLY A 58 22.82 -9.93 -0.48
CA GLY A 58 23.21 -11.19 0.15
C GLY A 58 24.35 -11.82 -0.68
N PRO A 59 25.06 -12.85 -0.17
CA PRO A 59 26.21 -13.37 -0.89
C PRO A 59 25.79 -14.08 -2.20
N ARG A 60 26.09 -13.45 -3.36
CA ARG A 60 26.00 -13.92 -4.78
C ARG A 60 24.57 -14.24 -5.32
N ALA A 61 24.21 -14.10 -6.61
CA ALA A 61 24.95 -13.92 -7.87
C ALA A 61 24.14 -13.20 -8.99
N SER A 62 24.88 -12.75 -10.01
CA SER A 62 24.52 -12.54 -11.43
C SER A 62 23.64 -11.35 -11.84
N GLY A 63 24.27 -10.17 -11.91
CA GLY A 63 23.92 -9.07 -12.82
C GLY A 63 25.19 -8.61 -13.56
N GLY A 64 25.07 -8.17 -14.81
CA GLY A 64 26.19 -7.90 -15.74
C GLY A 64 27.08 -6.68 -15.45
N GLY A 65 27.30 -6.33 -14.18
CA GLY A 65 28.31 -5.34 -13.74
C GLY A 65 29.51 -6.04 -13.08
N ASP A 66 30.60 -5.31 -12.83
CA ASP A 66 31.69 -5.81 -11.98
C ASP A 66 31.08 -6.20 -10.62
N PRO A 67 31.14 -7.49 -10.22
CA PRO A 67 30.60 -7.95 -8.94
C PRO A 67 31.16 -7.16 -7.76
N ALA A 68 32.41 -6.71 -7.85
CA ALA A 68 33.06 -5.93 -6.81
C ALA A 68 32.48 -4.51 -6.69
N ASP A 69 32.13 -3.86 -7.80
CA ASP A 69 31.45 -2.55 -7.77
C ASP A 69 30.02 -2.66 -7.26
N THR A 70 29.32 -3.73 -7.65
CA THR A 70 27.96 -3.99 -7.18
C THR A 70 27.95 -4.20 -5.66
N GLU A 71 28.82 -5.08 -5.15
CA GLU A 71 28.97 -5.32 -3.72
C GLU A 71 29.38 -4.05 -2.94
N ARG A 72 30.29 -3.23 -3.49
CA ARG A 72 30.67 -1.93 -2.90
C ARG A 72 29.50 -0.96 -2.83
N ASN A 73 28.71 -0.82 -3.90
CA ASN A 73 27.56 0.09 -3.94
C ASN A 73 26.49 -0.33 -2.92
N LEU A 74 26.31 -1.63 -2.77
CA LEU A 74 25.37 -2.25 -1.84
C LEU A 74 25.78 -2.05 -0.39
N GLY A 75 27.06 -2.26 -0.08
CA GLY A 75 27.62 -1.96 1.23
C GLY A 75 27.40 -0.49 1.62
N ARG A 76 27.67 0.44 0.70
CA ARG A 76 27.44 1.89 0.89
C ARG A 76 25.96 2.23 1.10
N ALA A 77 25.06 1.63 0.32
CA ALA A 77 23.62 1.81 0.53
C ALA A 77 23.20 1.28 1.91
N ALA A 78 23.67 0.10 2.32
CA ALA A 78 23.37 -0.45 3.63
C ALA A 78 23.89 0.43 4.78
N GLU A 79 25.11 0.97 4.67
CA GLU A 79 25.67 1.92 5.64
C GLU A 79 24.85 3.20 5.73
N ARG A 80 24.49 3.78 4.57
CA ARG A 80 23.67 4.99 4.50
C ARG A 80 22.29 4.78 5.13
N GLY A 81 21.65 3.65 4.87
CA GLY A 81 20.37 3.32 5.48
C GLY A 81 20.49 3.12 6.99
N ARG A 82 21.49 2.38 7.47
CA ARG A 82 21.76 2.22 8.92
C ARG A 82 21.98 3.57 9.60
N PHE A 83 22.78 4.45 8.98
CA PHE A 83 22.99 5.80 9.46
C PHE A 83 21.67 6.58 9.55
N ALA A 84 20.80 6.50 8.54
CA ALA A 84 19.50 7.15 8.58
C ALA A 84 18.59 6.59 9.69
N LEU A 85 18.60 5.27 9.94
CA LEU A 85 17.85 4.66 11.05
C LEU A 85 18.34 5.17 12.41
N GLN A 86 19.66 5.11 12.64
CA GLN A 86 20.29 5.55 13.89
C GLN A 86 20.04 7.03 14.21
N ASN A 87 19.84 7.85 13.17
CA ASN A 87 19.52 9.27 13.31
C ASN A 87 18.01 9.56 13.27
N GLY A 88 17.15 8.53 13.35
CA GLY A 88 15.70 8.71 13.43
C GLY A 88 15.08 9.36 12.20
N ARG A 89 15.59 9.07 10.99
CA ARG A 89 15.16 9.70 9.73
C ARG A 89 14.11 8.90 8.95
N ALA A 90 13.69 7.73 9.45
CA ALA A 90 12.78 6.83 8.73
C ALA A 90 11.58 6.37 9.57
N ALA A 91 10.42 6.25 8.93
CA ALA A 91 9.19 5.70 9.49
C ALA A 91 8.60 4.58 8.60
N VAL A 92 7.65 3.83 9.14
CA VAL A 92 6.86 2.83 8.41
C VAL A 92 5.38 3.17 8.49
N LEU A 93 4.67 3.10 7.37
CA LEU A 93 3.21 3.20 7.27
C LEU A 93 2.64 1.87 6.78
N ILE A 94 1.74 1.30 7.56
CA ILE A 94 1.08 0.04 7.26
C ILE A 94 -0.34 0.32 6.74
N LEU A 95 -0.62 -0.08 5.50
CA LEU A 95 -1.95 0.01 4.92
C LEU A 95 -2.82 -1.13 5.46
N ASN A 96 -3.72 -0.82 6.39
CA ASN A 96 -4.60 -1.77 7.09
C ASN A 96 -6.10 -1.39 6.91
N GLY A 97 -6.45 -0.80 5.77
CA GLY A 97 -7.84 -0.45 5.42
C GLY A 97 -8.68 -1.62 4.90
N GLY A 98 -8.03 -2.70 4.47
CA GLY A 98 -8.68 -3.83 3.78
C GLY A 98 -9.38 -4.83 4.71
N MET A 99 -10.59 -5.22 4.31
CA MET A 99 -11.32 -6.33 4.93
C MET A 99 -10.87 -7.67 4.34
N ALA A 100 -10.78 -8.68 5.20
CA ALA A 100 -10.50 -10.06 4.83
C ALA A 100 -11.80 -10.82 4.58
N THR A 101 -12.54 -10.42 3.53
CA THR A 101 -13.83 -11.05 3.17
C THR A 101 -13.67 -12.57 2.97
N ARG A 102 -12.57 -12.99 2.33
CA ARG A 102 -12.18 -14.41 2.15
C ARG A 102 -11.79 -15.15 3.43
N PHE A 103 -11.69 -14.45 4.56
CA PHE A 103 -11.33 -15.02 5.86
C PHE A 103 -12.47 -14.95 6.88
N GLY A 104 -13.68 -14.58 6.44
CA GLY A 104 -14.86 -14.46 7.32
C GLY A 104 -15.20 -13.02 7.70
N GLY A 105 -14.70 -12.03 6.96
CA GLY A 105 -15.19 -10.65 7.06
C GLY A 105 -14.60 -9.83 8.22
N GLN A 106 -13.45 -10.22 8.77
CA GLN A 106 -12.71 -9.42 9.75
C GLN A 106 -11.67 -8.51 9.08
N ALA A 107 -11.08 -7.56 9.82
CA ALA A 107 -9.95 -6.76 9.32
C ALA A 107 -8.75 -7.66 9.02
N LYS A 108 -8.10 -7.49 7.87
CA LYS A 108 -7.01 -8.39 7.47
C LYS A 108 -5.83 -8.37 8.43
N GLY A 109 -5.50 -7.20 8.98
CA GLY A 109 -4.41 -7.04 9.92
C GLY A 109 -4.51 -7.86 11.21
N VAL A 110 -5.74 -8.21 11.65
CA VAL A 110 -5.95 -8.96 12.92
C VAL A 110 -5.95 -10.47 12.71
N VAL A 111 -5.96 -10.95 11.47
CA VAL A 111 -5.97 -12.38 11.15
C VAL A 111 -4.62 -13.00 11.53
N PRO A 112 -4.59 -14.13 12.27
CA PRO A 112 -3.37 -14.91 12.50
C PRO A 112 -2.67 -15.32 11.20
N VAL A 113 -1.34 -15.16 11.15
CA VAL A 113 -0.54 -15.61 9.99
C VAL A 113 -0.28 -17.12 10.00
N VAL A 114 -0.62 -17.80 11.11
CA VAL A 114 -0.67 -19.24 11.23
C VAL A 114 -1.96 -19.61 11.96
N GLU A 115 -2.73 -20.54 11.40
CA GLU A 115 -3.99 -20.97 12.00
C GLU A 115 -3.78 -21.56 13.41
N GLY A 116 -4.57 -21.10 14.37
CA GLY A 116 -4.48 -21.49 15.79
C GLY A 116 -3.43 -20.74 16.61
N GLU A 117 -2.60 -19.90 15.99
CA GLU A 117 -1.61 -19.06 16.69
C GLU A 117 -2.14 -17.64 16.93
N ARG A 118 -1.48 -16.86 17.80
CA ARG A 118 -1.93 -15.50 18.18
C ARG A 118 -1.31 -14.41 17.31
N GLU A 119 -0.21 -14.71 16.63
CA GLU A 119 0.55 -13.78 15.81
C GLU A 119 -0.22 -13.42 14.55
N SER A 120 -0.86 -12.26 14.58
CA SER A 120 -1.52 -11.65 13.42
C SER A 120 -0.57 -11.00 12.42
N PHE A 121 -1.09 -10.62 11.24
CA PHE A 121 -0.33 -9.81 10.27
C PHE A 121 0.21 -8.51 10.89
N LEU A 122 -0.60 -7.78 11.65
CA LEU A 122 -0.15 -6.57 12.35
C LEU A 122 0.95 -6.87 13.34
N TRP A 123 0.83 -7.98 14.10
CA TRP A 123 1.88 -8.39 15.04
C TRP A 123 3.21 -8.61 14.32
N VAL A 124 3.22 -9.34 13.19
CA VAL A 124 4.46 -9.61 12.44
C VAL A 124 5.09 -8.32 11.94
N LYS A 125 4.30 -7.43 11.32
CA LYS A 125 4.79 -6.13 10.81
C LYS A 125 5.37 -5.26 11.92
N LEU A 126 4.70 -5.20 13.07
CA LEU A 126 5.16 -4.42 14.22
C LEU A 126 6.39 -5.03 14.89
N ALA A 127 6.44 -6.36 15.02
CA ALA A 127 7.58 -7.06 15.60
C ALA A 127 8.84 -6.91 14.73
N GLN A 128 8.72 -6.88 13.40
CA GLN A 128 9.81 -6.56 12.48
C GLN A 128 10.38 -5.17 12.77
N VAL A 129 9.53 -4.15 12.94
CA VAL A 129 10.00 -2.79 13.28
C VAL A 129 10.58 -2.74 14.69
N ALA A 130 9.94 -3.36 15.68
CA ALA A 130 10.43 -3.40 17.06
C ALA A 130 11.82 -4.05 17.16
N LYS A 131 12.09 -5.08 16.35
CA LYS A 131 13.41 -5.68 16.21
C LYS A 131 14.42 -4.65 15.70
N LEU A 132 14.11 -3.91 14.64
CA LEU A 132 15.00 -2.88 14.07
C LEU A 132 15.28 -1.74 15.06
N ILE A 133 14.25 -1.31 15.82
CA ILE A 133 14.40 -0.29 16.88
C ILE A 133 15.47 -0.73 17.87
N ARG A 134 15.44 -1.99 18.33
CA ARG A 134 16.43 -2.53 19.28
C ARG A 134 17.80 -2.74 18.65
N GLU A 135 17.86 -3.35 17.47
CA GLU A 135 19.12 -3.68 16.79
C GLU A 135 19.93 -2.45 16.41
N HIS A 136 19.27 -1.34 16.11
CA HIS A 136 19.92 -0.11 15.68
C HIS A 136 19.88 1.02 16.71
N ASP A 137 19.31 0.79 17.91
CA ASP A 137 19.03 1.84 18.89
C ASP A 137 18.38 3.08 18.24
N ALA A 138 17.34 2.82 17.45
CA ALA A 138 16.79 3.75 16.48
C ALA A 138 15.37 4.18 16.82
N ARG A 139 15.05 5.47 16.58
CA ARG A 139 13.67 5.96 16.62
C ARG A 139 13.00 5.69 15.27
N ILE A 140 12.13 4.68 15.21
CA ILE A 140 11.41 4.30 13.99
C ILE A 140 9.90 4.34 14.26
N PRO A 141 9.24 5.49 14.02
CA PRO A 141 7.78 5.60 14.10
C PRO A 141 7.06 4.61 13.20
N VAL A 142 5.99 4.02 13.72
CA VAL A 142 5.05 3.20 12.95
C VAL A 142 3.69 3.86 12.91
N VAL A 143 3.17 4.04 11.70
CA VAL A 143 1.85 4.57 11.41
C VAL A 143 0.96 3.44 10.91
N VAL A 144 -0.19 3.21 11.54
CA VAL A 144 -1.20 2.27 11.03
C VAL A 144 -2.38 3.03 10.45
N MET A 145 -2.64 2.82 9.16
CA MET A 145 -3.79 3.40 8.49
C MET A 145 -4.97 2.42 8.51
N HIS A 146 -6.11 2.85 9.04
CA HIS A 146 -7.35 2.06 9.09
C HIS A 146 -8.40 2.59 8.11
N SER A 147 -9.43 1.78 7.83
CA SER A 147 -10.69 2.24 7.25
C SER A 147 -11.78 2.26 8.31
N PHE A 148 -12.95 2.79 7.99
CA PHE A 148 -14.10 2.73 8.90
C PHE A 148 -14.49 1.30 9.30
N ALA A 149 -14.24 0.34 8.41
CA ALA A 149 -14.56 -1.07 8.63
C ALA A 149 -13.51 -1.79 9.49
N THR A 150 -12.26 -1.30 9.53
CA THR A 150 -11.17 -1.96 10.25
C THR A 150 -10.75 -1.29 11.55
N ALA A 151 -11.08 -0.01 11.75
CA ALA A 151 -10.52 0.80 12.83
C ALA A 151 -10.81 0.25 14.24
N ALA A 152 -12.07 -0.05 14.57
CA ALA A 152 -12.46 -0.46 15.91
C ALA A 152 -11.78 -1.79 16.32
N VAL A 153 -11.88 -2.80 15.46
CA VAL A 153 -11.28 -4.13 15.73
C VAL A 153 -9.75 -4.07 15.73
N SER A 154 -9.14 -3.29 14.83
CA SER A 154 -7.68 -3.16 14.78
C SER A 154 -7.14 -2.47 16.03
N ARG A 155 -7.80 -1.42 16.53
CA ARG A 155 -7.37 -0.73 17.76
C ARG A 155 -7.45 -1.60 19.00
N ALA A 156 -8.52 -2.39 19.13
CA ALA A 156 -8.64 -3.36 20.21
C ALA A 156 -7.48 -4.37 20.14
N HIS A 157 -7.29 -4.95 18.97
CA HIS A 157 -6.22 -5.93 18.73
C HIS A 157 -4.82 -5.35 18.97
N LEU A 158 -4.53 -4.14 18.51
CA LEU A 158 -3.24 -3.45 18.72
C LEU A 158 -2.92 -3.25 20.20
N ARG A 159 -3.93 -2.94 21.03
CA ARG A 159 -3.78 -2.89 22.50
C ARG A 159 -3.52 -4.27 23.08
N ASP A 160 -4.27 -5.29 22.66
CA ASP A 160 -4.14 -6.66 23.16
C ASP A 160 -2.76 -7.27 22.88
N ILE A 161 -2.16 -6.92 21.75
CA ILE A 161 -0.79 -7.35 21.40
C ILE A 161 0.31 -6.39 21.87
N ASP A 162 -0.05 -5.33 22.61
CA ASP A 162 0.81 -4.21 23.01
C ASP A 162 1.71 -3.70 21.88
N TRP A 163 1.12 -3.50 20.70
CA TRP A 163 1.83 -3.08 19.49
C TRP A 163 3.10 -3.89 19.18
N ALA A 164 3.12 -5.17 19.55
CA ALA A 164 4.29 -6.05 19.49
C ALA A 164 5.57 -5.47 20.15
N GLY A 165 5.43 -4.55 21.10
CA GLY A 165 6.53 -3.91 21.82
C GLY A 165 7.13 -2.67 21.15
N VAL A 166 6.50 -2.10 20.12
CA VAL A 166 6.88 -0.76 19.61
C VAL A 166 6.68 0.26 20.74
N PRO A 167 7.62 1.17 21.06
CA PRO A 167 7.45 2.15 22.13
C PRO A 167 6.27 3.12 21.90
N GLU A 168 5.57 3.54 22.95
CA GLU A 168 4.36 4.38 22.85
C GLU A 168 4.61 5.70 22.07
N SER A 169 5.76 6.34 22.29
CA SER A 169 6.18 7.56 21.59
C SER A 169 6.43 7.40 20.07
N MET A 170 6.32 6.17 19.56
CA MET A 170 6.51 5.80 18.16
C MET A 170 5.24 5.21 17.52
N ARG A 171 4.11 5.16 18.24
CA ARG A 171 2.84 4.58 17.77
C ARG A 171 1.93 5.67 17.21
N PHE A 172 1.60 5.60 15.93
CA PHE A 172 0.69 6.53 15.26
C PHE A 172 -0.42 5.79 14.53
N GLU A 173 -1.60 6.38 14.46
CA GLU A 173 -2.73 5.85 13.70
C GLU A 173 -3.51 6.97 13.02
N PHE A 174 -4.12 6.67 11.88
CA PHE A 174 -5.16 7.52 11.30
C PHE A 174 -6.17 6.69 10.50
N THR A 175 -7.29 7.30 10.15
CA THR A 175 -8.34 6.69 9.33
C THR A 175 -8.40 7.32 7.95
N GLN A 176 -8.61 6.46 6.95
CA GLN A 176 -9.01 6.87 5.60
C GLN A 176 -10.36 7.58 5.61
N SER A 177 -10.64 8.29 4.52
CA SER A 177 -11.96 8.78 4.18
C SER A 177 -12.94 7.62 3.98
N ILE A 178 -14.23 7.95 3.95
CA ILE A 178 -15.32 7.02 3.63
C ILE A 178 -16.03 7.49 2.36
N MET A 179 -16.45 6.54 1.53
CA MET A 179 -17.16 6.78 0.26
C MET A 179 -18.43 5.93 0.19
N PRO A 180 -19.59 6.50 -0.14
CA PRO A 180 -20.81 5.73 -0.37
C PRO A 180 -20.71 4.89 -1.64
N ARG A 181 -21.25 3.67 -1.59
CA ARG A 181 -21.49 2.86 -2.79
C ARG A 181 -22.73 3.37 -3.50
N VAL A 182 -22.71 3.26 -4.83
CA VAL A 182 -23.83 3.62 -5.69
C VAL A 182 -24.20 2.44 -6.59
N THR A 183 -25.42 2.41 -7.12
CA THR A 183 -25.78 1.49 -8.22
C THR A 183 -25.06 1.92 -9.53
N PRO A 184 -25.07 1.10 -10.59
CA PRO A 184 -24.56 1.51 -11.90
C PRO A 184 -25.21 2.81 -12.43
N GLU A 185 -26.45 3.11 -12.04
CA GLU A 185 -27.20 4.33 -12.35
C GLU A 185 -26.86 5.49 -11.39
N ALA A 186 -25.75 5.40 -10.66
CA ALA A 186 -25.27 6.41 -9.71
C ALA A 186 -26.24 6.73 -8.56
N VAL A 187 -27.14 5.82 -8.17
CA VAL A 187 -28.02 5.98 -7.01
C VAL A 187 -27.31 5.47 -5.75
N PRO A 188 -27.16 6.26 -4.67
CA PRO A 188 -26.54 5.78 -3.43
C PRO A 188 -27.31 4.57 -2.87
N VAL A 189 -26.60 3.50 -2.53
CA VAL A 189 -27.23 2.26 -2.05
C VAL A 189 -28.07 2.50 -0.79
N GLN A 190 -27.62 3.42 0.07
CA GLN A 190 -28.35 3.81 1.28
C GLN A 190 -29.74 4.42 1.01
N ASP A 191 -29.97 4.95 -0.20
CA ASP A 191 -31.21 5.60 -0.61
C ASP A 191 -32.18 4.61 -1.29
N LEU A 192 -31.77 3.36 -1.52
CA LEU A 192 -32.63 2.32 -2.07
C LEU A 192 -33.71 1.87 -1.06
N PRO A 193 -34.91 1.48 -1.53
CA PRO A 193 -35.93 0.90 -0.67
C PRO A 193 -35.41 -0.32 0.10
N GLY A 194 -35.67 -0.37 1.41
CA GLY A 194 -35.24 -1.49 2.27
C GLY A 194 -33.79 -1.41 2.77
N SER A 195 -32.97 -0.45 2.32
CA SER A 195 -31.56 -0.36 2.72
C SER A 195 -31.32 0.01 4.19
N ALA A 196 -32.34 0.45 4.93
CA ALA A 196 -32.23 0.82 6.34
C ALA A 196 -31.63 -0.31 7.21
N GLY A 197 -31.93 -1.58 6.89
CA GLY A 197 -31.42 -2.76 7.61
C GLY A 197 -30.03 -3.23 7.20
N LEU A 198 -29.44 -2.67 6.13
CA LEU A 198 -28.11 -3.06 5.67
C LEU A 198 -27.02 -2.55 6.61
N ALA A 199 -25.99 -3.37 6.81
CA ALA A 199 -24.80 -2.98 7.55
C ALA A 199 -24.00 -1.90 6.79
N ASP A 200 -23.32 -1.02 7.53
CA ASP A 200 -22.57 0.10 6.94
C ASP A 200 -21.48 -0.35 5.95
N ASN A 201 -20.90 -1.53 6.15
CA ASN A 201 -19.90 -2.09 5.23
C ASN A 201 -20.47 -2.54 3.89
N LEU A 202 -21.80 -2.62 3.74
CA LEU A 202 -22.51 -2.82 2.46
C LEU A 202 -22.84 -1.49 1.79
N LEU A 203 -23.05 -0.43 2.57
CA LEU A 203 -23.43 0.89 2.07
C LEU A 203 -22.24 1.78 1.71
N TYR A 204 -21.13 1.61 2.41
CA TYR A 204 -19.95 2.45 2.29
C TYR A 204 -18.68 1.62 2.07
N CYS A 205 -17.66 2.25 1.50
CA CYS A 205 -16.34 1.69 1.31
C CYS A 205 -15.24 2.71 1.59
N ALA A 206 -14.00 2.24 1.73
CA ALA A 206 -12.84 3.12 1.65
C ALA A 206 -12.60 3.49 0.17
N PRO A 207 -12.18 4.73 -0.15
CA PRO A 207 -11.94 5.19 -1.52
C PRO A 207 -10.61 4.70 -2.11
N GLY A 208 -10.21 3.45 -1.84
CA GLY A 208 -8.92 2.91 -2.26
C GLY A 208 -7.73 3.46 -1.45
N HIS A 209 -6.53 2.98 -1.74
CA HIS A 209 -5.31 3.35 -1.03
C HIS A 209 -4.69 4.68 -1.51
N GLY A 210 -5.18 5.27 -2.60
CA GLY A 210 -4.77 6.63 -3.04
C GLY A 210 -5.07 7.72 -2.01
N ASP A 211 -6.13 7.54 -1.22
CA ASP A 211 -6.55 8.45 -0.14
C ASP A 211 -5.55 8.53 1.03
N THR A 212 -4.61 7.58 1.13
CA THR A 212 -3.62 7.51 2.22
C THR A 212 -2.82 8.81 2.38
N LEU A 213 -2.32 9.40 1.30
CA LEU A 213 -1.43 10.58 1.40
C LEU A 213 -2.20 11.81 1.87
N LEU A 214 -3.41 12.02 1.35
CA LEU A 214 -4.32 13.07 1.79
C LEU A 214 -4.63 12.94 3.28
N ARG A 215 -4.99 11.73 3.74
CA ARG A 215 -5.38 11.49 5.13
C ARG A 215 -4.21 11.45 6.11
N LEU A 216 -3.02 11.08 5.66
CA LEU A 216 -1.78 11.20 6.44
C LEU A 216 -1.46 12.68 6.75
N ARG A 217 -1.68 13.58 5.78
CA ARG A 217 -1.56 15.03 5.97
C ARG A 217 -2.67 15.58 6.87
N ALA A 218 -3.91 15.31 6.51
CA ALA A 218 -5.09 15.86 7.18
C ALA A 218 -5.25 15.37 8.63
N SER A 219 -4.62 14.25 9.02
CA SER A 219 -4.61 13.76 10.40
C SER A 219 -3.59 14.48 11.29
N GLY A 220 -2.67 15.25 10.72
CA GLY A 220 -1.54 15.84 11.46
C GLY A 220 -0.34 14.90 11.62
N VAL A 221 -0.49 13.60 11.34
CA VAL A 221 0.59 12.62 11.53
C VAL A 221 1.80 12.93 10.63
N LEU A 222 1.61 13.38 9.38
CA LEU A 222 2.74 13.82 8.55
C LEU A 222 3.54 14.93 9.23
N HIS A 223 2.85 15.91 9.81
CA HIS A 223 3.47 17.04 10.48
C HIS A 223 4.26 16.57 11.71
N GLU A 224 3.67 15.71 12.55
CA GLU A 224 4.34 15.16 13.73
C GLU A 224 5.59 14.34 13.38
N LEU A 225 5.54 13.52 12.33
CA LEU A 225 6.70 12.80 11.83
C LEU A 225 7.82 13.75 11.41
N ARG A 226 7.50 14.81 10.65
CA ARG A 226 8.47 15.81 10.20
C ARG A 226 9.10 16.57 11.36
N GLN A 227 8.30 17.02 12.35
CA GLN A 227 8.82 17.64 13.58
C GLN A 227 9.71 16.68 14.37
N GLY A 228 9.46 15.38 14.24
CA GLY A 228 10.29 14.33 14.79
C GLY A 228 11.60 14.06 14.05
N GLY A 229 11.93 14.77 12.98
CA GLY A 229 13.14 14.55 12.17
C GLY A 229 13.01 13.45 11.12
N ILE A 230 11.80 12.91 10.89
CA ILE A 230 11.58 11.90 9.87
C ILE A 230 11.64 12.54 8.49
N GLU A 231 12.39 11.91 7.59
CA GLU A 231 12.58 12.37 6.22
C GLU A 231 12.10 11.35 5.19
N HIS A 232 12.07 10.06 5.54
CA HIS A 232 11.67 8.97 4.66
C HIS A 232 10.58 8.10 5.30
N ILE A 233 9.63 7.63 4.49
CA ILE A 233 8.61 6.67 4.96
C ILE A 233 8.44 5.53 3.96
N LEU A 234 8.47 4.32 4.50
CA LEU A 234 8.09 3.10 3.80
C LEU A 234 6.58 2.89 3.97
N VAL A 235 5.83 2.86 2.89
CA VAL A 235 4.41 2.51 2.84
C VAL A 235 4.27 1.10 2.29
N ALA A 236 3.59 0.20 3.01
CA ALA A 236 3.38 -1.17 2.55
C ALA A 236 2.02 -1.73 3.00
N ASN A 237 1.50 -2.67 2.22
CA ASN A 237 0.30 -3.43 2.61
C ASN A 237 0.57 -4.29 3.86
N VAL A 238 -0.45 -4.40 4.73
CA VAL A 238 -0.40 -5.28 5.91
C VAL A 238 -0.21 -6.76 5.55
N ASP A 239 -0.62 -7.16 4.35
CA ASP A 239 -0.59 -8.55 3.88
C ASP A 239 0.69 -8.95 3.13
N ASN A 240 1.55 -8.00 2.76
CA ASN A 240 2.87 -8.28 2.24
C ASN A 240 3.88 -8.30 3.39
N LEU A 241 4.12 -9.49 3.94
CA LEU A 241 5.01 -9.67 5.09
C LEU A 241 6.51 -9.53 4.73
N GLY A 242 6.87 -9.59 3.45
CA GLY A 242 8.23 -9.38 2.96
C GLY A 242 8.63 -7.91 2.81
N ALA A 243 7.66 -6.99 2.78
CA ALA A 243 7.89 -5.55 2.73
C ALA A 243 8.27 -5.02 4.12
N GLU A 244 9.52 -5.27 4.51
CA GLU A 244 10.14 -4.81 5.76
C GLU A 244 10.97 -3.52 5.53
N LEU A 245 11.20 -2.74 6.58
CA LEU A 245 12.14 -1.62 6.53
C LEU A 245 13.57 -2.16 6.48
N GLU A 246 14.15 -2.21 5.29
CA GLU A 246 15.46 -2.80 5.05
C GLU A 246 16.52 -1.68 4.84
N PRO A 247 17.58 -1.59 5.67
CA PRO A 247 18.61 -0.56 5.55
C PRO A 247 19.18 -0.38 4.15
N ILE A 248 19.45 -1.46 3.40
CA ILE A 248 20.02 -1.32 2.06
C ILE A 248 19.06 -0.64 1.08
N LEU A 249 17.76 -0.95 1.16
CA LEU A 249 16.72 -0.30 0.34
C LEU A 249 16.50 1.16 0.77
N LEU A 250 16.52 1.44 2.07
CA LEU A 250 16.47 2.81 2.59
C LEU A 250 17.64 3.65 2.08
N GLY A 251 18.87 3.12 2.11
CA GLY A 251 20.02 3.84 1.58
C GLY A 251 19.98 4.04 0.07
N GLY A 252 19.48 3.05 -0.67
CA GLY A 252 19.20 3.18 -2.11
C GLY A 252 18.16 4.27 -2.39
N HIS A 253 17.09 4.33 -1.58
CA HIS A 253 16.08 5.39 -1.67
C HIS A 253 16.67 6.77 -1.38
N ILE A 254 17.48 6.91 -0.33
CA ILE A 254 18.16 8.18 -0.01
C ILE A 254 19.08 8.59 -1.16
N GLN A 255 19.84 7.65 -1.76
CA GLN A 255 20.66 7.94 -2.93
C GLN A 255 19.82 8.37 -4.14
N ALA A 256 18.66 7.75 -4.36
CA ALA A 256 17.72 8.19 -5.38
C ALA A 256 17.24 9.63 -5.14
N VAL A 257 16.90 9.96 -3.89
CA VAL A 257 16.46 11.30 -3.51
C VAL A 257 17.55 12.34 -3.72
N ASP A 258 18.79 12.05 -3.31
CA ASP A 258 19.95 12.92 -3.57
C ASP A 258 20.19 13.15 -5.08
N ALA A 259 19.78 12.20 -5.92
CA ALA A 259 19.86 12.29 -7.38
C ALA A 259 18.63 12.96 -8.03
N GLY A 260 17.69 13.47 -7.23
CA GLY A 260 16.50 14.20 -7.70
C GLY A 260 15.20 13.40 -7.74
N ALA A 261 15.20 12.13 -7.30
CA ALA A 261 13.95 11.40 -7.13
C ALA A 261 13.15 11.92 -5.92
N HIS A 262 11.84 11.74 -5.95
CA HIS A 262 10.95 12.03 -4.83
C HIS A 262 10.47 10.76 -4.12
N MET A 263 10.48 9.63 -4.83
CA MET A 263 10.01 8.36 -4.33
C MET A 263 10.76 7.19 -4.95
N SER A 264 10.59 6.00 -4.36
CA SER A 264 11.03 4.74 -4.95
C SER A 264 9.93 3.67 -4.81
N VAL A 265 9.83 2.77 -5.78
CA VAL A 265 8.82 1.70 -5.79
C VAL A 265 9.53 0.35 -5.85
N GLU A 266 9.22 -0.57 -4.94
CA GLU A 266 9.70 -1.94 -5.08
C GLU A 266 8.85 -2.70 -6.10
N VAL A 267 9.52 -3.32 -7.06
CA VAL A 267 8.93 -4.13 -8.11
C VAL A 267 9.59 -5.49 -8.13
N VAL A 268 8.85 -6.50 -8.57
CA VAL A 268 9.38 -7.86 -8.76
C VAL A 268 9.19 -8.30 -10.19
N ARG A 269 9.91 -9.34 -10.61
CA ARG A 269 9.57 -10.00 -11.88
C ARG A 269 8.19 -10.63 -11.77
N ARG A 270 7.36 -10.40 -12.79
CA ARG A 270 6.01 -10.95 -12.92
C ARG A 270 6.08 -12.47 -13.10
N GLU A 271 5.24 -13.19 -12.38
CA GLU A 271 5.04 -14.64 -12.52
C GLU A 271 3.54 -14.95 -12.65
N GLY A 272 2.94 -14.54 -13.77
CA GLY A 272 1.48 -14.67 -13.98
C GLY A 272 0.61 -13.77 -13.10
N ASP A 273 1.22 -12.83 -12.38
CA ASP A 273 0.50 -11.90 -11.51
C ASP A 273 -0.48 -11.02 -12.29
N ARG A 274 -1.63 -10.72 -11.68
CA ARG A 274 -2.58 -9.71 -12.14
C ARG A 274 -2.52 -8.49 -11.21
N GLY A 275 -2.34 -7.31 -11.79
CA GLY A 275 -2.12 -6.05 -11.10
C GLY A 275 -1.17 -5.15 -11.87
N GLY A 276 -0.81 -4.02 -11.28
CA GLY A 276 -0.02 -3.00 -11.94
C GLY A 276 1.39 -3.40 -12.36
N CYS A 277 1.90 -2.65 -13.33
CA CYS A 277 3.23 -2.77 -13.89
C CYS A 277 3.93 -1.42 -13.95
N VAL A 278 5.23 -1.44 -14.23
CA VAL A 278 5.94 -0.22 -14.66
C VAL A 278 5.79 -0.08 -16.18
N ALA A 279 5.36 1.09 -16.63
CA ALA A 279 5.28 1.44 -18.04
C ALA A 279 5.64 2.93 -18.23
N VAL A 280 5.96 3.33 -19.46
CA VAL A 280 6.33 4.71 -19.79
C VAL A 280 5.13 5.44 -20.39
N VAL A 281 4.67 6.47 -19.70
CA VAL A 281 3.55 7.33 -20.11
C VAL A 281 4.05 8.76 -20.21
N GLY A 282 3.94 9.36 -21.40
CA GLY A 282 4.42 10.74 -21.62
C GLY A 282 5.92 10.91 -21.36
N GLY A 283 6.73 9.90 -21.69
CA GLY A 283 8.17 9.90 -21.46
C GLY A 283 8.61 9.66 -20.01
N ARG A 284 7.67 9.42 -19.09
CA ARG A 284 7.97 9.16 -17.68
C ARG A 284 7.58 7.73 -17.31
N PRO A 285 8.46 6.97 -16.63
CA PRO A 285 8.08 5.68 -16.08
C PRO A 285 7.14 5.88 -14.90
N VAL A 286 6.01 5.17 -14.91
CA VAL A 286 4.94 5.26 -13.92
C VAL A 286 4.39 3.86 -13.62
N ILE A 287 3.71 3.73 -12.49
CA ILE A 287 2.90 2.54 -12.18
C ILE A 287 1.56 2.67 -12.89
N VAL A 288 1.27 1.70 -13.77
CA VAL A 288 -0.01 1.56 -14.46
C VAL A 288 -0.69 0.29 -13.98
N GLU A 289 -1.89 0.41 -13.41
CA GLU A 289 -2.67 -0.78 -13.05
C GLU A 289 -3.08 -1.57 -14.29
N GLY A 290 -3.11 -2.90 -14.17
CA GLY A 290 -3.37 -3.77 -15.32
C GLY A 290 -4.72 -3.50 -16.01
N PHE A 291 -5.75 -3.07 -15.26
CA PHE A 291 -7.05 -2.71 -15.84
C PHE A 291 -7.06 -1.36 -16.57
N ARG A 292 -6.01 -0.53 -16.42
CA ARG A 292 -5.83 0.70 -17.19
C ARG A 292 -5.11 0.44 -18.51
N LEU A 293 -4.49 -0.72 -18.70
CA LEU A 293 -3.87 -1.05 -19.97
C LEU A 293 -4.96 -1.30 -21.03
N PRO A 294 -4.74 -0.89 -22.29
CA PRO A 294 -5.65 -1.25 -23.38
C PRO A 294 -5.86 -2.76 -23.48
N GLU A 295 -7.03 -3.17 -23.98
CA GLU A 295 -7.32 -4.57 -24.23
C GLU A 295 -6.34 -5.20 -25.23
N GLY A 296 -6.04 -6.48 -25.08
CA GLY A 296 -5.16 -7.23 -25.98
C GLY A 296 -3.66 -6.99 -25.77
N ILE A 297 -3.26 -6.19 -24.78
CA ILE A 297 -1.84 -5.98 -24.45
C ILE A 297 -1.21 -7.24 -23.84
N ASN A 298 -0.06 -7.61 -24.39
CA ASN A 298 0.78 -8.64 -23.78
C ASN A 298 1.48 -8.08 -22.54
N LEU A 299 1.13 -8.60 -21.36
CA LEU A 299 1.73 -8.19 -20.09
C LEU A 299 3.20 -8.59 -19.94
N ASP A 300 3.70 -9.54 -20.74
CA ASP A 300 5.11 -9.93 -20.73
C ASP A 300 6.03 -8.80 -21.20
N ALA A 301 5.50 -7.83 -21.96
CA ALA A 301 6.22 -6.60 -22.32
C ALA A 301 6.48 -5.69 -21.12
N TYR A 302 5.78 -5.90 -20.00
CA TYR A 302 5.90 -5.12 -18.77
C TYR A 302 6.26 -6.04 -17.58
N PRO A 303 7.51 -6.55 -17.54
CA PRO A 303 7.91 -7.62 -16.63
C PRO A 303 8.04 -7.17 -15.17
N GLN A 304 8.13 -5.86 -14.91
CA GLN A 304 8.14 -5.31 -13.54
C GLN A 304 6.72 -5.22 -13.00
N PHE A 305 6.41 -6.07 -12.01
CA PHE A 305 5.15 -6.10 -11.29
C PHE A 305 5.20 -5.21 -10.04
N ASN A 306 4.16 -4.40 -9.84
CA ASN A 306 4.04 -3.52 -8.68
C ASN A 306 3.75 -4.30 -7.39
N THR A 307 4.63 -4.20 -6.38
CA THR A 307 4.40 -4.83 -5.07
C THR A 307 3.51 -4.02 -4.14
N ASN A 308 3.18 -2.78 -4.52
CA ASN A 308 2.56 -1.75 -3.68
C ASN A 308 3.37 -1.46 -2.39
N THR A 309 4.70 -1.48 -2.52
CA THR A 309 5.66 -1.10 -1.48
C THR A 309 6.40 0.14 -1.96
N LEU A 310 6.21 1.25 -1.26
CA LEU A 310 6.56 2.60 -1.73
C LEU A 310 7.40 3.32 -0.69
N TRP A 311 8.47 3.95 -1.15
CA TRP A 311 9.35 4.77 -0.34
C TRP A 311 9.13 6.22 -0.73
N PHE A 312 8.78 7.08 0.22
CA PHE A 312 8.59 8.51 -0.03
C PHE A 312 9.60 9.33 0.73
N TRP A 313 10.16 10.35 0.06
CA TRP A 313 10.69 11.51 0.74
C TRP A 313 9.51 12.34 1.28
N LEU A 314 9.46 12.55 2.60
CA LEU A 314 8.28 13.14 3.26
C LEU A 314 7.91 14.52 2.72
N SER A 315 8.90 15.34 2.34
CA SER A 315 8.63 16.68 1.81
C SER A 315 7.90 16.64 0.45
N ALA A 316 8.10 15.59 -0.35
CA ALA A 316 7.45 15.47 -1.66
C ALA A 316 5.96 15.14 -1.57
N ILE A 317 5.51 14.60 -0.43
CA ILE A 317 4.12 14.22 -0.20
C ILE A 317 3.35 15.20 0.67
N ASP A 318 3.95 16.33 1.07
CA ASP A 318 3.29 17.43 1.79
C ASP A 318 2.55 18.37 0.83
N ARG A 319 1.72 17.78 -0.05
CA ARG A 319 0.90 18.47 -1.04
C ARG A 319 -0.24 17.58 -1.52
N ASP A 320 -1.22 18.17 -2.18
CA ASP A 320 -2.28 17.43 -2.88
C ASP A 320 -1.80 16.82 -4.19
N PHE A 321 -2.43 15.70 -4.56
CA PHE A 321 -2.22 15.01 -5.81
C PHE A 321 -3.58 14.86 -6.50
N ASP A 322 -3.65 15.27 -7.77
CA ASP A 322 -4.83 15.11 -8.59
C ASP A 322 -4.87 13.70 -9.17
N LEU A 323 -5.22 12.73 -8.34
CA LEU A 323 -5.33 11.32 -8.73
C LEU A 323 -6.69 11.04 -9.37
N ASP A 324 -6.68 10.22 -10.41
CA ASP A 324 -7.90 9.76 -11.07
C ASP A 324 -8.76 8.90 -10.14
N TRP A 325 -10.06 9.04 -10.31
CA TRP A 325 -11.05 8.16 -9.69
C TRP A 325 -11.39 7.01 -10.64
N PHE A 326 -11.38 5.79 -10.11
CA PHE A 326 -11.69 4.57 -10.83
C PHE A 326 -13.03 4.01 -10.35
N PRO A 327 -14.02 3.82 -11.24
CA PRO A 327 -15.29 3.19 -10.90
C PRO A 327 -15.10 1.67 -10.90
N VAL A 328 -15.07 1.07 -9.71
CA VAL A 328 -14.88 -0.37 -9.52
C VAL A 328 -16.23 -1.04 -9.29
N GLN A 329 -16.61 -1.93 -10.21
CA GLN A 329 -17.82 -2.73 -10.07
C GLN A 329 -17.64 -3.86 -9.06
N ARG A 330 -18.66 -4.07 -8.23
CA ARG A 330 -18.77 -5.18 -7.28
C ARG A 330 -20.21 -5.68 -7.23
N VAL A 331 -20.36 -6.90 -6.69
CA VAL A 331 -21.65 -7.45 -6.30
C VAL A 331 -21.65 -7.60 -4.79
N ILE A 332 -22.69 -7.07 -4.14
CA ILE A 332 -22.92 -7.19 -2.70
C ILE A 332 -24.30 -7.83 -2.43
N ALA A 333 -24.60 -8.16 -1.18
CA ALA A 333 -25.95 -8.52 -0.79
C ALA A 333 -26.83 -7.25 -0.69
N GLY A 334 -27.95 -7.26 -1.40
CA GLY A 334 -28.98 -6.23 -1.36
C GLY A 334 -29.94 -6.37 -0.16
N PRO A 335 -30.92 -5.46 -0.01
CA PRO A 335 -31.84 -5.42 1.12
C PRO A 335 -32.58 -6.73 1.44
N SER A 336 -32.91 -7.55 0.43
CA SER A 336 -33.60 -8.83 0.62
C SER A 336 -32.66 -10.04 0.47
N GLY A 337 -31.35 -9.82 0.47
CA GLY A 337 -30.32 -10.85 0.27
C GLY A 337 -30.01 -11.17 -1.19
N GLU A 338 -30.65 -10.49 -2.14
CA GLU A 338 -30.39 -10.61 -3.56
C GLU A 338 -29.01 -10.07 -3.94
N PRO A 339 -28.36 -10.58 -5.00
CA PRO A 339 -27.17 -9.94 -5.55
C PRO A 339 -27.50 -8.53 -6.05
N LEU A 340 -26.77 -7.53 -5.56
CA LEU A 340 -26.88 -6.13 -5.97
C LEU A 340 -25.56 -5.67 -6.57
N GLU A 341 -25.60 -5.25 -7.83
CA GLU A 341 -24.47 -4.60 -8.49
C GLU A 341 -24.27 -3.18 -7.95
N VAL A 342 -23.02 -2.85 -7.64
CA VAL A 342 -22.64 -1.55 -7.09
C VAL A 342 -21.33 -1.08 -7.70
N VAL A 343 -21.16 0.23 -7.72
CA VAL A 343 -19.94 0.93 -8.09
C VAL A 343 -19.30 1.54 -6.83
N GLN A 344 -18.00 1.33 -6.70
CA GLN A 344 -17.14 1.95 -5.71
C GLN A 344 -16.19 2.91 -6.42
N PHE A 345 -16.02 4.11 -5.89
CA PHE A 345 -15.01 5.03 -6.41
C PHE A 345 -13.71 4.82 -5.64
N GLU A 346 -12.64 4.42 -6.34
CA GLU A 346 -11.33 4.16 -5.74
C GLU A 346 -10.25 5.05 -6.37
N GLN A 347 -9.29 5.50 -5.57
CA GLN A 347 -8.03 6.09 -6.03
C GLN A 347 -6.88 5.15 -5.67
N LEU A 348 -5.79 5.25 -6.43
CA LEU A 348 -4.68 4.32 -6.35
C LEU A 348 -3.38 5.04 -6.05
N ILE A 349 -2.77 4.74 -4.90
CA ILE A 349 -1.52 5.37 -4.46
C ILE A 349 -0.38 5.23 -5.48
N GLY A 350 -0.32 4.15 -6.28
CA GLY A 350 0.69 3.97 -7.32
C GLY A 350 0.64 5.06 -8.40
N GLN A 351 -0.53 5.66 -8.63
CA GLN A 351 -0.69 6.75 -9.59
C GLN A 351 0.09 8.01 -9.19
N VAL A 352 0.51 8.15 -7.93
CA VAL A 352 1.38 9.26 -7.51
C VAL A 352 2.70 9.31 -8.30
N THR A 353 3.13 8.20 -8.91
CA THR A 353 4.28 8.16 -9.82
C THR A 353 4.08 9.00 -11.10
N GLU A 354 2.83 9.30 -11.49
CA GLU A 354 2.52 10.26 -12.56
C GLU A 354 2.84 11.71 -12.14
N HIS A 355 2.99 11.99 -10.84
CA HIS A 355 3.22 13.34 -10.29
C HIS A 355 4.58 13.50 -9.61
N LEU A 356 5.30 12.41 -9.34
CA LEU A 356 6.58 12.38 -8.63
C LEU A 356 7.66 11.76 -9.50
N GLU A 357 8.91 12.19 -9.33
CA GLU A 357 10.06 11.48 -9.92
C GLU A 357 10.31 10.20 -9.13
N ALA A 358 10.26 9.05 -9.80
CA ALA A 358 10.29 7.74 -9.17
C ALA A 358 11.47 6.89 -9.66
N HIS A 359 12.18 6.27 -8.72
CA HIS A 359 13.06 5.14 -9.01
C HIS A 359 12.34 3.81 -8.74
N TYR A 360 12.75 2.76 -9.44
CA TYR A 360 12.14 1.43 -9.32
C TYR A 360 13.20 0.45 -8.83
N PHE A 361 12.96 -0.17 -7.68
CA PHE A 361 13.87 -1.16 -7.10
C PHE A 361 13.36 -2.53 -7.47
N GLU A 362 14.02 -3.18 -8.42
CA GLU A 362 13.73 -4.57 -8.75
C GLU A 362 14.28 -5.45 -7.62
N VAL A 363 13.41 -6.04 -6.81
CA VAL A 363 13.78 -6.77 -5.60
C VAL A 363 13.56 -8.27 -5.75
N ASP A 364 14.19 -9.04 -4.85
CA ASP A 364 13.97 -10.48 -4.78
C ASP A 364 12.53 -10.79 -4.36
N ARG A 365 11.81 -11.51 -5.23
CA ARG A 365 10.40 -11.82 -5.07
C ARG A 365 10.15 -12.62 -3.81
N GLU A 366 10.91 -13.68 -3.58
CA GLU A 366 10.71 -14.59 -2.46
C GLU A 366 10.92 -13.89 -1.12
N ARG A 367 11.85 -12.93 -1.04
CA ARG A 367 12.14 -12.17 0.19
C ARG A 367 11.19 -10.99 0.41
N ARG A 368 10.88 -10.22 -0.64
CA ARG A 368 10.21 -8.91 -0.52
C ARG A 368 8.74 -8.89 -0.90
N PHE A 369 8.27 -9.90 -1.63
CA PHE A 369 6.88 -9.96 -2.09
C PHE A 369 6.22 -11.26 -1.67
N MET A 370 5.68 -11.25 -0.46
CA MET A 370 4.96 -12.37 0.15
C MET A 370 3.51 -11.98 0.48
N PRO A 371 2.67 -11.70 -0.53
CA PRO A 371 1.28 -11.36 -0.28
C PRO A 371 0.48 -12.60 0.11
N ILE A 372 -0.21 -12.56 1.24
CA ILE A 372 -1.15 -13.61 1.63
C ILE A 372 -2.57 -13.15 1.34
N LYS A 373 -3.25 -13.73 0.33
CA LYS A 373 -4.57 -13.28 -0.14
C LYS A 373 -5.69 -14.26 0.21
N THR A 374 -5.38 -15.51 0.51
CA THR A 374 -6.35 -16.59 0.80
C THR A 374 -5.94 -17.41 2.03
N ARG A 375 -6.85 -18.26 2.53
CA ARG A 375 -6.54 -19.21 3.61
C ARG A 375 -5.56 -20.30 3.15
N ASP A 376 -5.65 -20.72 1.89
CA ASP A 376 -4.71 -21.69 1.33
C ASP A 376 -3.29 -21.12 1.28
N ASP A 377 -3.14 -19.83 0.96
CA ASP A 377 -1.85 -19.13 1.02
C ASP A 377 -1.25 -19.19 2.43
N LEU A 378 -2.06 -19.07 3.50
CA LEU A 378 -1.60 -19.20 4.89
C LEU A 378 -1.07 -20.60 5.19
N ILE A 379 -1.76 -21.65 4.72
CA ILE A 379 -1.35 -23.04 4.93
C ILE A 379 0.01 -23.29 4.27
N VAL A 380 0.18 -22.84 3.03
CA VAL A 380 1.44 -22.93 2.28
C VAL A 380 2.56 -22.14 2.97
N ALA A 381 2.26 -20.94 3.47
CA ALA A 381 3.24 -20.09 4.13
C ALA A 381 3.57 -20.51 5.57
N ALA A 382 2.76 -21.36 6.21
CA ALA A 382 2.83 -21.63 7.65
C ALA A 382 4.22 -22.05 8.16
N PRO A 383 4.98 -22.96 7.52
CA PRO A 383 6.32 -23.32 7.98
C PRO A 383 7.27 -22.11 8.02
N ARG A 384 7.23 -21.28 6.98
CA ARG A 384 8.02 -20.05 6.89
C ARG A 384 7.57 -19.01 7.91
N MET A 385 6.27 -18.88 8.14
CA MET A 385 5.71 -17.96 9.14
C MET A 385 6.11 -18.36 10.57
N ARG A 386 6.06 -19.64 10.92
CA ARG A 386 6.54 -20.12 12.23
C ARG A 386 8.02 -19.82 12.45
N ALA A 387 8.86 -20.03 11.43
CA ALA A 387 10.28 -19.69 11.51
C ALA A 387 10.50 -18.18 11.68
N LEU A 388 9.73 -17.35 10.98
CA LEU A 388 9.76 -15.90 11.14
C LEU A 388 9.32 -15.48 12.55
N ILE A 389 8.18 -15.97 13.04
CA ILE A 389 7.66 -15.70 14.38
C ILE A 389 8.67 -16.08 15.45
N LYS A 390 9.29 -17.27 15.33
CA LYS A 390 10.32 -17.73 16.26
C LYS A 390 11.47 -16.72 16.35
N ARG A 391 12.04 -16.32 15.21
CA ARG A 391 13.12 -15.31 15.17
C ARG A 391 12.71 -13.96 15.75
N LEU A 392 11.48 -13.52 15.47
CA LEU A 392 10.96 -12.25 16.00
C LEU A 392 10.76 -12.29 17.52
N ARG A 393 10.34 -13.43 18.08
CA ARG A 393 10.24 -13.63 19.54
C ARG A 393 11.60 -13.71 20.21
N GLU A 394 12.57 -14.40 19.61
CA GLU A 394 13.94 -14.51 20.14
C GLU A 394 14.67 -13.15 20.17
N ALA A 395 14.27 -12.23 19.31
CA ALA A 395 14.81 -10.88 19.27
C ALA A 395 14.14 -9.90 20.24
N ARG A 396 13.10 -10.29 21.00
CA ARG A 396 12.34 -9.42 21.92
C ARG A 396 12.95 -9.31 23.31
#